data_AF-A0A5K3G2E0-F1
#
_entry.id   AF-A0A5K3G2E0-F1
#
_cell.length_a   1.000
_cell.length_b   1.000
_cell.length_c   1.000
_cell.angle_alpha   90.00
_cell.angle_beta   90.00
_cell.angle_gamma   90.00
#
_symmetry.space_group_name_H-M   'P 1'
#
loop_
_entity.id
_entity.type
_entity.pdbx_description
1 polymer ?
#
loop_
_entity_poly.entity_id
_entity_poly.type
_entity_poly.pdbx_seq_one_letter_code
_entity_poly.pdbx_strand_id
1 'polypeptide(L)' 'MVPIVLGAYKEDYDDALPPHSYINVDDFKSIRELVRYLLYLDRNDTAYAEYFAWKEHGQI' A
#
# COMPACT_ATOMS: atom_id res chain seq x y z
N MET A 1 -10.72 -1.78 2.00
CA MET A 1 -10.16 -1.02 0.86
C MET A 1 -8.75 -0.57 1.19
N VAL A 2 -7.82 -0.69 0.24
CA VAL A 2 -6.43 -0.25 0.37
C VAL A 2 -6.24 0.98 -0.53
N PRO A 3 -5.79 2.13 -0.01
CA PRO A 3 -5.53 3.32 -0.82
C PRO A 3 -4.35 3.11 -1.78
N ILE A 4 -4.50 3.59 -3.02
CA ILE A 4 -3.40 3.78 -3.95
C ILE A 4 -3.16 5.29 -4.03
N VAL A 5 -1.95 5.73 -3.68
CA VAL A 5 -1.63 7.16 -3.52
C VAL A 5 -0.57 7.61 -4.52
N LEU A 6 -0.60 8.89 -4.87
CA LEU A 6 0.30 9.52 -5.84
C LEU A 6 0.39 11.02 -5.54
N GLY A 7 1.59 11.60 -5.65
CA GLY A 7 1.78 13.06 -5.80
C GLY A 7 2.52 13.76 -4.66
N ALA A 8 2.23 13.44 -3.39
CA ALA A 8 3.02 13.95 -2.27
C ALA A 8 4.38 13.24 -2.15
N TYR A 9 5.30 13.82 -1.38
CA TYR A 9 6.57 13.16 -1.08
C TYR A 9 6.32 11.91 -0.22
N LYS A 10 7.22 10.93 -0.32
CA LYS A 10 7.05 9.65 0.41
C LYS A 10 7.01 9.88 1.91
N GLU A 11 7.85 10.80 2.39
CA GLU A 11 7.97 11.21 3.79
C GLU A 11 6.65 11.75 4.33
N ASP A 12 5.91 12.54 3.53
CA ASP A 12 4.60 13.07 3.94
C ASP A 12 3.58 11.95 4.18
N TYR A 13 3.65 10.85 3.41
CA TYR A 13 2.79 9.69 3.63
C TYR A 13 3.24 8.86 4.83
N ASP A 14 4.54 8.67 5.00
CA ASP A 14 5.10 7.88 6.10
C ASP A 14 4.82 8.56 7.47
N ASP A 15 4.79 9.90 7.51
CA ASP A 15 4.42 10.67 8.70
C ASP A 15 2.91 10.66 8.99
N ALA A 16 2.06 10.59 7.96
CA ALA A 16 0.61 10.75 8.08
C ALA A 16 -0.18 9.43 8.14
N LEU A 17 0.35 8.36 7.57
CA LEU A 17 -0.35 7.09 7.38
C LEU A 17 0.31 5.98 8.20
N PRO A 18 -0.47 5.02 8.74
CA PRO A 18 0.12 3.85 9.37
C PRO A 18 1.06 3.10 8.41
N PRO A 19 2.17 2.53 8.90
CA PRO A 19 3.06 1.72 8.08
C PRO A 19 2.29 0.61 7.36
N HIS A 20 2.65 0.35 6.10
CA HIS A 20 2.07 -0.72 5.30
C HIS A 20 0.53 -0.63 5.15
N SER A 21 -0.05 0.57 5.20
CA SER A 21 -1.51 0.76 5.05
C SER A 21 -1.95 1.21 3.65
N TYR A 22 -1.00 1.50 2.76
CA TYR A 22 -1.23 2.11 1.45
C TYR A 22 -0.24 1.61 0.40
N ILE A 23 -0.58 1.81 -0.88
CA ILE A 23 0.29 1.51 -2.02
C ILE A 23 0.72 2.84 -2.65
N ASN A 24 2.01 3.16 -2.60
CA ASN A 24 2.54 4.31 -3.33
C ASN A 24 2.83 3.94 -4.78
N VAL A 25 2.33 4.71 -5.74
CA VAL A 25 2.64 4.49 -7.16
C VAL A 25 4.14 4.65 -7.45
N ASP A 26 4.82 5.55 -6.74
CA ASP A 26 6.24 5.85 -6.94
C ASP A 26 7.18 4.73 -6.42
N ASP A 27 6.66 3.76 -5.65
CA ASP A 27 7.42 2.58 -5.23
C ASP A 27 7.66 1.59 -6.40
N PHE A 28 7.01 1.80 -7.55
CA PHE A 28 7.09 0.93 -8.73
C PHE A 28 7.86 1.60 -9.87
N LYS A 29 8.69 0.84 -10.59
CA LYS A 29 9.49 1.38 -11.70
C LYS A 29 8.64 1.70 -12.95
N SER A 30 7.41 1.21 -12.99
CA SER A 30 6.46 1.47 -14.07
C SER A 30 5.02 1.12 -13.67
N ILE A 31 4.05 1.71 -14.38
CA ILE A 31 2.63 1.37 -14.23
C ILE A 31 2.37 -0.12 -14.50
N ARG A 32 3.11 -0.76 -15.41
CA ARG A 32 2.98 -2.20 -15.67
C ARG A 32 3.36 -3.04 -14.44
N GLU A 33 4.35 -2.59 -13.68
CA GLU A 33 4.76 -3.27 -12.45
C GLU A 33 3.71 -3.11 -11.35
N LEU A 34 3.17 -1.90 -11.17
CA LEU A 34 2.04 -1.65 -10.28
C LEU A 34 0.85 -2.56 -10.63
N VAL A 35 0.44 -2.62 -11.90
CA VAL A 35 -0.68 -3.48 -12.33
C VAL A 35 -0.40 -4.96 -12.03
N ARG A 36 0.83 -5.44 -12.24
CA ARG A 36 1.18 -6.82 -11.88
C ARG A 36 1.06 -7.07 -10.38
N TYR A 37 1.46 -6.10 -9.56
CA TYR A 37 1.32 -6.19 -8.12
C TYR A 37 -0.15 -6.19 -7.67
N LEU A 38 -0.98 -5.33 -8.26
CA LEU A 38 -2.42 -5.30 -7.98
C LEU A 38 -3.11 -6.63 -8.35
N LEU A 39 -2.75 -7.21 -9.50
CA LEU A 39 -3.26 -8.54 -9.91
C LEU A 39 -2.76 -9.69 -9.01
N TYR A 40 -1.59 -9.53 -8.40
CA TYR A 40 -1.10 -10.46 -7.38
C TYR A 40 -1.95 -10.34 -6.10
N LEU A 41 -2.22 -9.13 -5.63
CA LEU A 41 -3.05 -8.89 -4.45
C LEU A 41 -4.49 -9.39 -4.63
N ASP A 42 -5.07 -9.20 -5.82
CA ASP A 42 -6.41 -9.71 -6.17
C ASP A 42 -6.54 -11.24 -6.03
N ARG A 43 -5.43 -11.97 -6.16
CA ARG A 43 -5.40 -13.44 -6.11
C ARG A 43 -4.80 -13.99 -4.82
N ASN A 44 -4.37 -13.12 -3.91
CA ASN A 44 -3.70 -13.51 -2.68
C ASN A 44 -4.31 -12.77 -1.49
N ASP A 45 -5.36 -13.37 -0.92
CA ASP A 45 -6.08 -12.83 0.23
C ASP A 45 -5.19 -12.58 1.43
N THR A 46 -4.15 -13.41 1.64
CA THR A 46 -3.19 -13.21 2.73
C THR A 46 -2.40 -11.92 2.54
N ALA A 47 -1.81 -11.72 1.36
CA ALA A 47 -1.06 -10.50 1.05
C ALA A 47 -1.96 -9.25 1.04
N TYR A 48 -3.22 -9.38 0.60
CA TYR A 48 -4.19 -8.29 0.69
C TYR A 48 -4.55 -7.95 2.14
N ALA A 49 -4.69 -8.96 3.01
CA ALA A 49 -5.03 -8.79 4.41
C ALA A 49 -3.92 -8.08 5.21
N GLU A 50 -2.65 -8.24 4.83
CA GLU A 50 -1.50 -7.58 5.48
C GLU A 50 -1.65 -6.05 5.51
N TYR A 51 -2.28 -5.45 4.49
CA TYR A 51 -2.59 -4.01 4.44
C TYR A 51 -3.58 -3.51 5.51
N PHE A 52 -4.22 -4.42 6.24
CA PHE A 52 -5.17 -4.11 7.31
C PHE A 52 -4.63 -4.42 8.71
N ALA A 53 -3.42 -4.98 8.83
CA ALA A 53 -2.82 -5.36 10.12
C ALA A 53 -2.71 -4.17 11.09
N TRP A 54 -2.48 -2.96 10.58
CA TRP A 54 -2.46 -1.72 11.39
C TRP A 54 -3.78 -1.45 12.14
N LYS A 55 -4.91 -2.00 11.68
CA LYS A 55 -6.22 -1.84 12.34
C LYS A 55 -6.36 -2.69 13.60
N GLU A 56 -5.64 -3.81 13.67
CA GLU A 56 -5.68 -4.72 14.81
C GLU A 56 -4.72 -4.27 15.93
N HIS A 57 -3.64 -3.58 15.57
CA HIS A 57 -2.59 -3.18 16.51
C HIS A 57 -2.60 -1.69 16.91
N GLY A 58 -3.42 -0.85 16.27
CA GLY A 58 -3.39 0.60 16.46
C GLY A 58 -2.23 1.27 15.71
N GLN A 59 -2.05 2.59 15.89
CA GLN A 59 -0.82 3.24 15.44
C GLN A 59 0.33 2.69 16.28
N ILE A 60 1.21 1.90 15.65
CA ILE A 60 2.49 1.47 16.21
C ILE A 60 3.48 2.63 16.16
#